data_AF-A0A1G3IEI6-F1
#
_entry.id   AF-A0A1G3IEI6-F1
#
_cell.length_a   1.000
_cell.length_b   1.000
_cell.length_c   1.000
_cell.angle_alpha   90.00
_cell.angle_beta   90.00
_cell.angle_gamma   90.00
#
_symmetry.space_group_name_H-M   'P 1'
#
loop_
_entity.id
_entity.type
_entity.pdbx_description
1 polymer ?
#
loop_
_entity_poly.entity_id
_entity_poly.type
_entity_poly.pdbx_seq_one_letter_code
_entity_poly.pdbx_strand_id
1 'polypeptide(L)'
;MVKTRSRLFCHRLAAALMPALVMFAVSAAPAPAAIPENPAAGSRDDAVKAPDPLVRRIQEALAAARRYFGPVDGRFNADLDRAARAYQKESGLKVDGLLTEALADHLETGEKVGALLLRLAGARSANIDEARRALLSRPATRRLLEGGDEPVADPTRDAAPCFSNPTAFCLLAEAAESAMAVFKPEMRDWALGEVLAAQAKAGLTEEAMDSARRIHDPRLIMVALRDIAKAQAVAGRSDDALAAVEIIPDALRRLEALEAIASTQAERSGDSGLKPTVERYLSALKDIDDAGKQVAFRARLAEIMSRSGDNAAALSHLTEAEASARAIPEASQRGAALRRVVSAIAETGDPERALALLKEVDDKADHTPVLVSAATARMRAGDADEALSIAAAIEAERYRAVMLSKIAVAQAGSGDRAAAQNTMDKAFVATGEIKLPFARDYAFSRIALAMIEIGDNEYAAAAQKAGNIDDAKLRATVLWTIAGKQRRAGFEEGAALTEKPADEATAAIKSSLSRVWMFCDIAAGRFADGERESARTAFGRALAEAKDIKNAWGRARALSKVASTLIELSVDNVEKQPFE
;
A
#
# COMPACT_ATOMS: atom_id res chain seq x y z
N MET A 1 29.39 -37.19 37.37
CA MET A 1 30.65 -37.17 38.15
C MET A 1 31.78 -36.65 37.27
N VAL A 2 32.83 -36.02 37.84
CA VAL A 2 34.20 -35.86 37.27
C VAL A 2 34.31 -35.19 35.88
N LYS A 3 34.64 -33.87 35.80
CA LYS A 3 35.99 -33.26 35.56
C LYS A 3 36.55 -33.51 34.13
N THR A 4 37.29 -32.62 33.43
CA THR A 4 37.87 -31.26 33.65
C THR A 4 38.13 -30.65 32.23
N ARG A 5 38.68 -29.46 31.90
CA ARG A 5 39.45 -28.27 32.41
C ARG A 5 39.14 -27.14 31.36
N SER A 6 39.41 -25.83 31.40
CA SER A 6 40.00 -24.76 32.24
C SER A 6 39.33 -23.41 31.76
N ARG A 7 39.52 -22.14 32.20
CA ARG A 7 40.57 -21.32 32.86
C ARG A 7 41.74 -20.91 31.93
N LEU A 8 42.22 -19.67 31.82
CA LEU A 8 41.96 -18.33 32.42
C LEU A 8 42.22 -17.27 31.29
N PHE A 9 42.13 -15.93 31.41
CA PHE A 9 42.55 -14.99 32.46
C PHE A 9 41.85 -13.62 32.32
N CYS A 10 41.87 -12.80 33.37
CA CYS A 10 41.47 -11.38 33.37
C CYS A 10 42.31 -10.66 34.44
N HIS A 11 42.83 -9.45 34.17
CA HIS A 11 43.18 -8.49 35.23
C HIS A 11 43.37 -7.04 34.71
N ARG A 12 43.21 -6.08 35.64
CA ARG A 12 43.53 -4.65 35.50
C ARG A 12 44.96 -4.39 36.00
N LEU A 13 45.54 -3.23 35.66
CA LEU A 13 46.39 -2.44 36.58
C LEU A 13 46.47 -0.98 36.10
N ALA A 14 47.03 -0.08 36.92
CA ALA A 14 47.01 1.38 36.74
C ALA A 14 48.22 2.05 37.44
N ALA A 15 48.32 3.39 37.29
CA ALA A 15 49.33 4.30 37.86
C ALA A 15 50.75 4.16 37.28
N ALA A 16 51.66 5.14 37.38
CA ALA A 16 51.59 6.62 37.44
C ALA A 16 53.05 7.15 37.43
N LEU A 17 53.33 8.40 37.03
CA LEU A 17 54.54 9.15 37.43
C LEU A 17 54.53 10.65 37.04
N MET A 18 55.19 11.45 37.89
CA MET A 18 55.61 12.87 37.80
C MET A 18 56.87 12.99 38.71
N PRO A 19 57.59 14.14 38.91
CA PRO A 19 57.31 15.54 38.55
C PRO A 19 58.53 16.32 37.96
N ALA A 20 58.40 17.64 37.76
CA ALA A 20 59.48 18.64 37.92
C ALA A 20 58.90 20.07 38.08
N LEU A 21 59.64 20.99 38.73
CA LEU A 21 59.23 22.38 39.01
C LEU A 21 60.40 23.37 38.79
N VAL A 22 60.14 24.59 38.27
CA VAL A 22 61.04 25.78 38.32
C VAL A 22 60.17 27.06 38.46
N MET A 23 60.72 28.16 38.99
CA MET A 23 59.96 29.34 39.48
C MET A 23 60.19 30.69 38.73
N PHE A 24 59.14 31.53 38.78
CA PHE A 24 59.04 33.00 38.87
C PHE A 24 60.17 33.98 38.43
N ALA A 25 59.79 34.94 37.57
CA ALA A 25 59.93 36.42 37.71
C ALA A 25 58.95 37.08 36.69
N VAL A 26 58.07 38.08 36.92
CA VAL A 26 57.99 39.33 37.72
C VAL A 26 58.32 40.61 36.91
N SER A 27 57.25 41.38 36.60
CA SER A 27 57.16 42.84 36.32
C SER A 27 57.86 43.49 35.12
N ALA A 28 57.08 44.20 34.27
CA ALA A 28 57.30 45.63 33.93
C ALA A 28 56.16 46.26 33.08
N ALA A 29 55.82 47.52 33.38
CA ALA A 29 55.06 48.51 32.58
C ALA A 29 55.31 49.91 33.23
N PRO A 30 55.02 51.09 32.61
CA PRO A 30 54.27 51.35 31.36
C PRO A 30 54.87 52.45 30.43
N ALA A 31 54.09 52.86 29.41
CA ALA A 31 54.04 54.19 28.73
C ALA A 31 55.20 54.61 27.78
N PRO A 32 55.01 55.65 26.93
CA PRO A 32 53.79 56.34 26.47
C PRO A 32 53.57 56.24 24.93
N ALA A 33 52.64 57.04 24.36
CA ALA A 33 52.24 56.98 22.95
C ALA A 33 52.97 57.97 22.02
N ALA A 34 52.99 57.67 20.72
CA ALA A 34 53.27 58.63 19.64
C ALA A 34 52.52 58.24 18.34
N ILE A 35 52.03 59.26 17.62
CA ILE A 35 51.51 59.25 16.24
C ILE A 35 52.29 60.40 15.57
N PRO A 36 52.99 60.21 14.44
CA PRO A 36 52.38 59.97 13.11
C PRO A 36 53.15 58.88 12.31
N GLU A 37 52.99 58.65 10.99
CA GLU A 37 52.30 59.36 9.91
C GLU A 37 51.88 58.39 8.79
N ASN A 38 50.99 58.80 7.87
CA ASN A 38 50.53 57.96 6.76
C ASN A 38 50.88 58.56 5.38
N PRO A 39 52.00 58.13 4.75
CA PRO A 39 52.22 58.31 3.31
C PRO A 39 51.57 57.16 2.52
N ALA A 40 50.80 57.51 1.49
CA ALA A 40 49.95 56.59 0.74
C ALA A 40 50.68 55.78 -0.36
N ALA A 41 49.88 55.11 -1.21
CA ALA A 41 50.24 54.44 -2.48
C ALA A 41 50.85 53.03 -2.37
N GLY A 42 49.97 52.06 -2.08
CA GLY A 42 50.30 50.64 -2.02
C GLY A 42 50.75 49.98 -3.33
N SER A 43 51.48 48.88 -3.15
CA SER A 43 51.79 47.88 -4.17
C SER A 43 50.57 47.01 -4.46
N ARG A 44 49.89 47.25 -5.58
CA ARG A 44 48.91 46.30 -6.15
C ARG A 44 49.67 45.10 -6.72
N ASP A 45 49.59 43.95 -6.06
CA ASP A 45 50.09 42.68 -6.64
C ASP A 45 49.17 41.47 -6.36
N ASP A 46 47.92 41.71 -5.97
CA ASP A 46 46.84 40.73 -6.10
C ASP A 46 46.50 40.57 -7.58
N ALA A 47 47.27 39.73 -8.29
CA ALA A 47 46.99 39.34 -9.66
C ALA A 47 45.54 38.83 -9.75
N VAL A 48 44.73 39.49 -10.60
CA VAL A 48 43.26 39.31 -10.64
C VAL A 48 42.92 37.89 -11.11
N LYS A 49 42.85 36.96 -10.17
CA LYS A 49 42.50 35.56 -10.39
C LYS A 49 41.19 35.50 -11.19
N ALA A 50 41.13 34.66 -12.21
CA ALA A 50 39.92 34.51 -13.01
C ALA A 50 38.73 34.10 -12.12
N PRO A 51 37.49 34.53 -12.43
CA PRO A 51 36.29 34.03 -11.77
C PRO A 51 36.26 32.50 -11.79
N ASP A 52 36.08 31.90 -10.61
CA ASP A 52 36.05 30.45 -10.45
C ASP A 52 34.61 29.95 -10.68
N PRO A 53 34.37 29.02 -11.64
CA PRO A 53 33.03 28.51 -11.94
C PRO A 53 32.34 27.81 -10.77
N LEU A 54 33.10 27.11 -9.90
CA LEU A 54 32.55 26.43 -8.73
C LEU A 54 32.17 27.44 -7.65
N VAL A 55 32.98 28.48 -7.45
CA VAL A 55 32.65 29.60 -6.57
C VAL A 55 31.39 30.31 -7.06
N ARG A 56 31.25 30.53 -8.37
CA ARG A 56 30.02 31.10 -8.95
C ARG A 56 28.80 30.20 -8.73
N ARG A 57 28.87 28.89 -9.01
CA ARG A 57 27.75 27.95 -8.74
C ARG A 57 27.29 28.00 -7.29
N ILE A 58 28.23 28.06 -6.34
CA ILE A 58 27.90 28.12 -4.90
C ILE A 58 27.33 29.49 -4.51
N GLN A 59 27.84 30.60 -5.06
CA GLN A 59 27.23 31.92 -4.91
C GLN A 59 25.79 31.95 -5.46
N GLU A 60 25.55 31.40 -6.65
CA GLU A 60 24.24 31.33 -7.32
C GLU A 60 23.24 30.53 -6.47
N ALA A 61 23.61 29.32 -6.04
CA ALA A 61 22.72 28.47 -5.25
C ALA A 61 22.46 29.01 -3.83
N LEU A 62 23.46 29.63 -3.17
CA LEU A 62 23.23 30.29 -1.87
C LEU A 62 22.41 31.58 -2.01
N ALA A 63 22.50 32.31 -3.13
CA ALA A 63 21.70 33.49 -3.39
C ALA A 63 20.23 33.12 -3.68
N ALA A 64 19.99 32.09 -4.50
CA ALA A 64 18.66 31.56 -4.78
C ALA A 64 17.96 31.07 -3.50
N ALA A 65 18.71 30.36 -2.65
CA ALA A 65 18.27 29.92 -1.32
C ALA A 65 18.09 31.07 -0.30
N ARG A 66 18.35 32.33 -0.68
CA ARG A 66 18.34 33.54 0.19
C ARG A 66 19.25 33.45 1.42
N ARG A 67 20.37 32.74 1.28
CA ARG A 67 21.41 32.54 2.31
C ARG A 67 22.65 33.39 2.09
N TYR A 68 22.82 33.93 0.89
CA TYR A 68 23.90 34.83 0.50
C TYR A 68 23.31 36.06 -0.21
N PHE A 69 23.83 37.25 0.13
CA PHE A 69 23.36 38.55 -0.38
C PHE A 69 24.50 39.38 -0.99
N GLY A 70 25.67 38.77 -1.20
CA GLY A 70 26.83 39.39 -1.84
C GLY A 70 26.81 39.26 -3.37
N PRO A 71 27.86 39.74 -4.06
CA PRO A 71 27.95 39.66 -5.53
C PRO A 71 28.09 38.22 -6.03
N VAL A 72 27.55 37.95 -7.21
CA VAL A 72 27.64 36.65 -7.90
C VAL A 72 28.69 36.75 -9.03
N ASP A 73 29.93 36.92 -8.61
CA ASP A 73 31.08 37.31 -9.45
C ASP A 73 32.12 36.19 -9.67
N GLY A 74 31.92 35.01 -9.07
CA GLY A 74 32.87 33.91 -9.06
C GLY A 74 34.11 34.14 -8.17
N ARG A 75 34.02 35.04 -7.18
CA ARG A 75 35.14 35.39 -6.29
C ARG A 75 34.84 35.03 -4.83
N PHE A 76 35.79 34.35 -4.19
CA PHE A 76 35.70 34.07 -2.76
C PHE A 76 35.74 35.38 -1.97
N ASN A 77 34.82 35.53 -1.03
CA ASN A 77 34.74 36.68 -0.14
C ASN A 77 34.23 36.25 1.25
N ALA A 78 34.38 37.12 2.25
CA ALA A 78 34.03 36.81 3.63
C ALA A 78 32.53 36.54 3.85
N ASP A 79 31.65 37.05 2.99
CA ASP A 79 30.20 36.85 3.09
C ASP A 79 29.81 35.47 2.57
N LEU A 80 30.50 35.00 1.53
CA LEU A 80 30.34 33.65 0.98
C LEU A 80 30.85 32.58 1.95
N ASP A 81 31.97 32.82 2.64
CA ASP A 81 32.47 31.92 3.69
C ASP A 81 31.45 31.75 4.83
N ARG A 82 30.87 32.86 5.32
CA ARG A 82 29.83 32.84 6.35
C ARG A 82 28.57 32.11 5.88
N ALA A 83 28.13 32.35 4.65
CA ALA A 83 26.96 31.68 4.07
C ALA A 83 27.19 30.17 3.87
N ALA A 84 28.36 29.77 3.38
CA ALA A 84 28.75 28.37 3.20
C ALA A 84 28.83 27.63 4.55
N ARG A 85 29.49 28.21 5.58
CA ARG A 85 29.56 27.63 6.93
C ARG A 85 28.19 27.51 7.59
N ALA A 86 27.32 28.51 7.43
CA ALA A 86 25.94 28.46 7.93
C ALA A 86 25.15 27.33 7.28
N TYR A 87 25.20 27.22 5.95
CA TYR A 87 24.55 26.14 5.20
C TYR A 87 25.08 24.75 5.57
N GLN A 88 26.41 24.59 5.67
CA GLN A 88 27.03 23.34 6.12
C GLN A 88 26.49 22.94 7.51
N LYS A 89 26.45 23.89 8.46
CA LYS A 89 25.97 23.65 9.83
C LYS A 89 24.49 23.23 9.87
N GLU A 90 23.63 23.91 9.14
CA GLU A 90 22.19 23.58 9.09
C GLU A 90 21.90 22.27 8.36
N SER A 91 22.71 21.92 7.35
CA SER A 91 22.58 20.68 6.57
C SER A 91 23.23 19.46 7.25
N GLY A 92 23.79 19.60 8.46
CA GLY A 92 24.50 18.52 9.14
C GLY A 92 25.83 18.13 8.50
N LEU A 93 26.36 18.95 7.59
CA LEU A 93 27.64 18.75 6.92
C LEU A 93 28.80 19.22 7.79
N LYS A 94 30.02 18.78 7.46
CA LYS A 94 31.25 19.25 8.10
C LYS A 94 31.43 20.76 7.89
N VAL A 95 31.53 21.53 8.97
CA VAL A 95 31.60 23.00 8.94
C VAL A 95 33.06 23.47 8.78
N ASP A 96 33.60 23.36 7.58
CA ASP A 96 34.97 23.79 7.23
C ASP A 96 35.02 25.00 6.28
N GLY A 97 33.90 25.38 5.67
CA GLY A 97 33.78 26.47 4.69
C GLY A 97 34.43 26.16 3.34
N LEU A 98 34.80 24.91 3.07
CA LEU A 98 35.44 24.52 1.82
C LEU A 98 34.43 24.47 0.67
N LEU A 99 34.62 25.37 -0.30
CA LEU A 99 33.87 25.38 -1.54
C LEU A 99 34.31 24.19 -2.40
N THR A 100 33.41 23.22 -2.58
CA THR A 100 33.67 21.92 -3.22
C THR A 100 32.51 21.54 -4.12
N GLU A 101 32.75 20.74 -5.15
CA GLU A 101 31.69 20.20 -6.03
C GLU A 101 30.55 19.55 -5.23
N ALA A 102 30.90 18.73 -4.22
CA ALA A 102 29.92 18.11 -3.34
C ALA A 102 29.05 19.12 -2.55
N LEU A 103 29.59 20.30 -2.21
CA LEU A 103 28.81 21.38 -1.59
C LEU A 103 27.89 22.07 -2.61
N ALA A 104 28.36 22.29 -3.84
CA ALA A 104 27.56 22.85 -4.93
C ALA A 104 26.40 21.92 -5.31
N ASP A 105 26.68 20.64 -5.52
CA ASP A 105 25.68 19.63 -5.87
C ASP A 105 24.64 19.43 -4.76
N HIS A 106 25.07 19.48 -3.48
CA HIS A 106 24.15 19.43 -2.34
C HIS A 106 23.26 20.69 -2.24
N LEU A 107 23.83 21.88 -2.46
CA LEU A 107 23.09 23.14 -2.54
C LEU A 107 22.04 23.12 -3.66
N GLU A 108 22.47 22.79 -4.88
CA GLU A 108 21.58 22.67 -6.04
C GLU A 108 20.51 21.58 -5.86
N THR A 109 20.83 20.48 -5.18
CA THR A 109 19.84 19.43 -4.87
C THR A 109 18.83 19.94 -3.83
N GLY A 110 19.28 20.67 -2.81
CA GLY A 110 18.41 21.33 -1.84
C GLY A 110 17.46 22.35 -2.48
N GLU A 111 17.97 23.16 -3.41
CA GLU A 111 17.19 24.06 -4.27
C GLU A 111 16.10 23.31 -5.07
N LYS A 112 16.50 22.27 -5.81
CA LYS A 112 15.59 21.44 -6.65
C LYS A 112 14.51 20.77 -5.79
N VAL A 113 14.86 20.26 -4.60
CA VAL A 113 13.91 19.67 -3.64
C VAL A 113 12.99 20.73 -3.02
N GLY A 114 13.51 21.89 -2.62
CA GLY A 114 12.71 22.99 -2.08
C GLY A 114 11.68 23.51 -3.08
N ALA A 115 12.08 23.71 -4.33
CA ALA A 115 11.19 24.09 -5.43
C ALA A 115 10.11 23.02 -5.71
N LEU A 116 10.47 21.73 -5.62
CA LEU A 116 9.51 20.62 -5.74
C LEU A 116 8.50 20.62 -4.57
N LEU A 117 8.95 20.80 -3.34
CA LEU A 117 8.08 20.85 -2.15
C LEU A 117 7.10 22.04 -2.22
N LEU A 118 7.54 23.21 -2.68
CA LEU A 118 6.66 24.36 -2.92
C LEU A 118 5.61 24.09 -4.00
N ARG A 119 5.99 23.44 -5.11
CA ARG A 119 5.05 23.01 -6.16
C ARG A 119 4.04 21.99 -5.64
N LEU A 120 4.49 21.01 -4.84
CA LEU A 120 3.63 20.02 -4.20
C LEU A 120 2.66 20.64 -3.18
N ALA A 121 3.09 21.65 -2.43
CA ALA A 121 2.23 22.39 -1.51
C ALA A 121 1.15 23.20 -2.26
N GLY A 122 1.53 23.89 -3.34
CA GLY A 122 0.60 24.61 -4.22
C GLY A 122 -0.44 23.68 -4.86
N ALA A 123 0.01 22.56 -5.43
CA ALA A 123 -0.87 21.53 -5.99
C ALA A 123 -1.78 20.90 -4.92
N ARG A 124 -1.27 20.65 -3.70
CA ARG A 124 -2.11 20.17 -2.58
C ARG A 124 -3.24 21.16 -2.27
N SER A 125 -2.96 22.47 -2.22
CA SER A 125 -3.99 23.48 -1.98
C SER A 125 -5.03 23.50 -3.11
N ALA A 126 -4.57 23.61 -4.37
CA ALA A 126 -5.46 23.66 -5.53
C ALA A 126 -6.44 22.47 -5.56
N ASN A 127 -5.95 21.25 -5.30
CA ASN A 127 -6.76 20.03 -5.27
C ASN A 127 -7.71 19.98 -4.05
N ILE A 128 -7.37 20.61 -2.92
CA ILE A 128 -8.26 20.76 -1.76
C ILE A 128 -9.40 21.73 -2.09
N ASP A 129 -9.06 22.88 -2.69
CA ASP A 129 -10.02 23.90 -3.07
C ASP A 129 -10.95 23.43 -4.19
N GLU A 130 -10.45 22.61 -5.10
CA GLU A 130 -11.23 21.93 -6.15
C GLU A 130 -12.22 20.92 -5.57
N ALA A 131 -11.77 19.99 -4.72
CA ALA A 131 -12.67 19.05 -4.04
C ALA A 131 -13.72 19.77 -3.18
N ARG A 132 -13.35 20.89 -2.53
CA ARG A 132 -14.29 21.74 -1.79
C ARG A 132 -15.33 22.38 -2.74
N ARG A 133 -14.93 22.93 -3.89
CA ARG A 133 -15.87 23.45 -4.91
C ARG A 133 -16.81 22.37 -5.43
N ALA A 134 -16.29 21.17 -5.71
CA ALA A 134 -17.08 20.02 -6.16
C ALA A 134 -18.15 19.61 -5.12
N LEU A 135 -17.78 19.51 -3.83
CA LEU A 135 -18.72 19.25 -2.74
C LEU A 135 -19.78 20.35 -2.56
N LEU A 136 -19.42 21.62 -2.69
CA LEU A 136 -20.37 22.74 -2.53
C LEU A 136 -21.38 22.85 -3.69
N SER A 137 -21.04 22.32 -4.88
CA SER A 137 -21.86 22.40 -6.09
C SER A 137 -23.20 21.66 -5.97
N ARG A 138 -23.28 20.60 -5.16
CA ARG A 138 -24.48 19.77 -4.98
C ARG A 138 -25.09 19.92 -3.57
N PRO A 139 -26.43 20.04 -3.43
CA PRO A 139 -27.06 20.18 -2.11
C PRO A 139 -26.80 19.02 -1.14
N ALA A 140 -26.73 17.77 -1.65
CA ALA A 140 -26.52 16.58 -0.83
C ALA A 140 -25.13 16.58 -0.14
N THR A 141 -24.09 16.90 -0.89
CA THR A 141 -22.70 16.95 -0.39
C THR A 141 -22.37 18.19 0.42
N ARG A 142 -23.12 19.30 0.26
CA ARG A 142 -22.88 20.54 0.99
C ARG A 142 -22.94 20.35 2.51
N ARG A 143 -23.88 19.54 3.00
CA ARG A 143 -24.03 19.18 4.43
C ARG A 143 -22.79 18.49 5.04
N LEU A 144 -21.95 17.86 4.20
CA LEU A 144 -20.70 17.22 4.63
C LEU A 144 -19.57 18.23 4.87
N LEU A 145 -19.75 19.49 4.47
CA LEU A 145 -18.88 20.62 4.79
C LEU A 145 -19.49 21.58 5.82
N GLU A 146 -20.79 21.43 6.14
CA GLU A 146 -21.54 22.32 7.02
C GLU A 146 -21.68 21.72 8.43
N GLY A 147 -20.71 22.04 9.28
CA GLY A 147 -20.71 21.75 10.72
C GLY A 147 -19.94 20.48 11.12
N GLY A 148 -19.50 20.37 12.37
CA GLY A 148 -19.66 21.36 13.46
C GLY A 148 -18.84 20.95 14.69
N ASP A 149 -18.01 21.89 15.16
CA ASP A 149 -16.92 21.70 16.13
C ASP A 149 -15.93 20.57 15.77
N GLU A 150 -14.81 20.49 16.50
CA GLU A 150 -13.86 19.40 16.32
C GLU A 150 -14.41 18.13 16.99
N PRO A 151 -14.45 16.95 16.34
CA PRO A 151 -15.13 15.77 16.87
C PRO A 151 -14.44 15.22 18.13
N VAL A 152 -15.06 15.43 19.29
CA VAL A 152 -14.62 14.94 20.60
C VAL A 152 -15.28 13.59 20.90
N ALA A 153 -14.48 12.59 21.28
CA ALA A 153 -14.98 11.31 21.79
C ALA A 153 -15.43 11.44 23.25
N ASP A 154 -16.47 10.70 23.66
CA ASP A 154 -16.90 10.65 25.06
C ASP A 154 -15.84 9.95 25.93
N PRO A 155 -15.20 10.65 26.90
CA PRO A 155 -14.21 10.06 27.80
C PRO A 155 -14.85 9.24 28.94
N THR A 156 -16.17 9.27 29.09
CA THR A 156 -16.91 8.63 30.20
C THR A 156 -17.59 7.32 29.83
N ARG A 157 -17.69 7.00 28.52
CA ARG A 157 -18.33 5.79 28.01
C ARG A 157 -17.72 4.49 28.56
N ASP A 158 -18.57 3.49 28.81
CA ASP A 158 -18.14 2.12 29.10
C ASP A 158 -18.35 1.20 27.89
N ALA A 159 -17.23 0.71 27.35
CA ALA A 159 -17.23 -0.24 26.23
C ALA A 159 -17.42 -1.70 26.67
N ALA A 160 -17.34 -2.02 27.97
CA ALA A 160 -17.36 -3.39 28.46
C ALA A 160 -18.61 -4.19 28.06
N PRO A 161 -19.85 -3.66 28.05
CA PRO A 161 -21.02 -4.39 27.59
C PRO A 161 -20.91 -4.85 26.14
N CYS A 162 -20.35 -4.02 25.25
CA CYS A 162 -20.15 -4.38 23.85
C CYS A 162 -19.12 -5.50 23.66
N PHE A 163 -18.04 -5.52 24.46
CA PHE A 163 -17.09 -6.64 24.43
C PHE A 163 -17.62 -7.93 25.07
N SER A 164 -18.65 -7.85 25.90
CA SER A 164 -19.31 -9.01 26.52
C SER A 164 -20.40 -9.63 25.65
N ASN A 165 -21.12 -8.83 24.86
CA ASN A 165 -22.09 -9.30 23.87
C ASN A 165 -21.96 -8.49 22.56
N PRO A 166 -21.00 -8.84 21.68
CA PRO A 166 -20.66 -8.03 20.52
C PRO A 166 -21.74 -8.05 19.44
N THR A 167 -22.17 -6.86 19.04
CA THR A 167 -22.94 -6.63 17.82
C THR A 167 -22.14 -5.78 16.86
N ALA A 168 -22.41 -5.89 15.54
CA ALA A 168 -21.74 -5.07 14.55
C ALA A 168 -21.96 -3.56 14.83
N PHE A 169 -23.17 -3.18 15.23
CA PHE A 169 -23.52 -1.82 15.62
C PHE A 169 -22.68 -1.31 16.80
N CYS A 170 -22.60 -2.04 17.92
CA CYS A 170 -21.87 -1.54 19.10
C CYS A 170 -20.35 -1.47 18.83
N LEU A 171 -19.81 -2.42 18.05
CA LEU A 171 -18.40 -2.41 17.67
C LEU A 171 -18.08 -1.23 16.75
N LEU A 172 -19.00 -0.84 15.85
CA LEU A 172 -18.84 0.33 14.98
C LEU A 172 -19.03 1.65 15.71
N ALA A 173 -19.92 1.72 16.71
CA ALA A 173 -20.02 2.87 17.61
C ALA A 173 -18.71 3.07 18.40
N GLU A 174 -18.17 2.02 19.02
CA GLU A 174 -16.86 2.09 19.69
C GLU A 174 -15.69 2.32 18.73
N ALA A 175 -15.81 1.95 17.45
CA ALA A 175 -14.84 2.28 16.42
C ALA A 175 -14.86 3.78 16.06
N ALA A 176 -16.06 4.36 15.87
CA ALA A 176 -16.24 5.80 15.62
C ALA A 176 -15.76 6.65 16.81
N GLU A 177 -16.17 6.28 18.02
CA GLU A 177 -15.70 6.90 19.26
C GLU A 177 -14.18 6.72 19.49
N SER A 178 -13.58 5.64 18.97
CA SER A 178 -12.12 5.48 18.98
C SER A 178 -11.43 6.31 17.89
N ALA A 179 -12.10 6.59 16.76
CA ALA A 179 -11.58 7.46 15.71
C ALA A 179 -11.62 8.94 16.12
N MET A 180 -12.68 9.41 16.78
CA MET A 180 -12.77 10.77 17.32
C MET A 180 -11.68 11.04 18.38
N ALA A 181 -11.27 10.02 19.15
CA ALA A 181 -10.16 10.10 20.10
C ALA A 181 -8.74 10.19 19.45
N VAL A 182 -8.64 10.25 18.12
CA VAL A 182 -7.35 10.38 17.41
C VAL A 182 -6.95 11.86 17.27
N PHE A 183 -5.93 12.28 18.03
CA PHE A 183 -5.45 13.66 18.08
C PHE A 183 -4.89 14.22 16.75
N LYS A 184 -4.33 13.39 15.86
CA LYS A 184 -3.78 13.87 14.58
C LYS A 184 -4.85 13.85 13.49
N PRO A 185 -5.24 14.99 12.88
CA PRO A 185 -6.34 15.04 11.91
C PRO A 185 -6.19 14.07 10.73
N GLU A 186 -4.99 13.91 10.16
CA GLU A 186 -4.78 13.00 9.02
C GLU A 186 -4.94 11.52 9.40
N MET A 187 -4.66 11.18 10.67
CA MET A 187 -4.85 9.84 11.21
C MET A 187 -6.31 9.62 11.63
N ARG A 188 -7.00 10.67 12.09
CA ARG A 188 -8.43 10.68 12.41
C ARG A 188 -9.27 10.49 11.16
N ASP A 189 -9.01 11.28 10.11
CA ASP A 189 -9.69 11.18 8.81
C ASP A 189 -9.51 9.80 8.17
N TRP A 190 -8.32 9.18 8.28
CA TRP A 190 -8.10 7.79 7.85
C TRP A 190 -8.90 6.80 8.71
N ALA A 191 -8.85 6.92 10.04
CA ALA A 191 -9.64 6.03 10.91
C ALA A 191 -11.15 6.13 10.63
N LEU A 192 -11.68 7.34 10.44
CA LEU A 192 -13.06 7.58 10.01
C LEU A 192 -13.34 6.94 8.65
N GLY A 193 -12.42 7.02 7.69
CA GLY A 193 -12.52 6.35 6.38
C GLY A 193 -12.70 4.83 6.46
N GLU A 194 -12.07 4.16 7.42
CA GLU A 194 -12.27 2.71 7.64
C GLU A 194 -13.52 2.40 8.49
N VAL A 195 -13.93 3.32 9.37
CA VAL A 195 -15.20 3.23 10.12
C VAL A 195 -16.41 3.35 9.19
N LEU A 196 -16.45 4.38 8.33
CA LEU A 196 -17.59 4.63 7.42
C LEU A 196 -17.74 3.55 6.36
N ALA A 197 -16.65 2.95 5.88
CA ALA A 197 -16.72 1.81 4.97
C ALA A 197 -17.33 0.58 5.67
N ALA A 198 -17.02 0.36 6.95
CA ALA A 198 -17.59 -0.74 7.73
C ALA A 198 -19.05 -0.47 8.14
N GLN A 199 -19.43 0.78 8.43
CA GLN A 199 -20.83 1.21 8.64
C GLN A 199 -21.66 1.05 7.36
N ALA A 200 -21.14 1.50 6.21
CA ALA A 200 -21.78 1.27 4.91
C ALA A 200 -21.90 -0.22 4.56
N LYS A 201 -20.93 -1.07 4.95
CA LYS A 201 -21.05 -2.54 4.87
C LYS A 201 -22.09 -3.12 5.84
N ALA A 202 -22.35 -2.47 6.97
CA ALA A 202 -23.42 -2.83 7.92
C ALA A 202 -24.83 -2.39 7.48
N GLY A 203 -24.95 -1.45 6.55
CA GLY A 203 -26.22 -0.78 6.21
C GLY A 203 -26.52 0.44 7.08
N LEU A 204 -25.57 0.86 7.91
CA LEU A 204 -25.61 2.03 8.78
C LEU A 204 -25.24 3.28 7.96
N THR A 205 -26.11 3.62 7.00
CA THR A 205 -25.84 4.65 5.98
C THR A 205 -25.78 6.05 6.58
N GLU A 206 -26.64 6.39 7.55
CA GLU A 206 -26.61 7.69 8.23
C GLU A 206 -25.33 7.84 9.07
N GLU A 207 -24.94 6.80 9.81
CA GLU A 207 -23.70 6.80 10.61
C GLU A 207 -22.44 6.85 9.74
N ALA A 208 -22.46 6.23 8.56
CA ALA A 208 -21.39 6.34 7.56
C ALA A 208 -21.27 7.77 7.01
N MET A 209 -22.40 8.43 6.74
CA MET A 209 -22.44 9.82 6.25
C MET A 209 -22.05 10.83 7.34
N ASP A 210 -22.44 10.60 8.59
CA ASP A 210 -22.04 11.41 9.74
C ASP A 210 -20.55 11.20 10.08
N SER A 211 -20.01 9.99 9.88
CA SER A 211 -18.56 9.75 9.93
C SER A 211 -17.82 10.43 8.77
N ALA A 212 -18.39 10.47 7.57
CA ALA A 212 -17.83 11.21 6.43
C ALA A 212 -17.83 12.73 6.64
N ARG A 213 -18.85 13.28 7.33
CA ARG A 213 -18.93 14.70 7.72
C ARG A 213 -17.87 15.12 8.74
N ARG A 214 -17.32 14.18 9.53
CA ARG A 214 -16.21 14.43 10.47
C ARG A 214 -14.82 14.41 9.82
N ILE A 215 -14.72 14.20 8.50
CA ILE A 215 -13.45 14.22 7.76
C ILE A 215 -13.09 15.67 7.39
N HIS A 216 -11.85 16.07 7.67
CA HIS A 216 -11.40 17.47 7.58
C HIS A 216 -10.89 17.82 6.18
N ASP A 217 -10.27 16.88 5.47
CA ASP A 217 -9.80 17.08 4.08
C ASP A 217 -10.92 16.82 3.06
N PRO A 218 -11.37 17.83 2.28
CA PRO A 218 -12.42 17.68 1.26
C PRO A 218 -12.15 16.56 0.23
N ARG A 219 -10.87 16.26 -0.04
CA ARG A 219 -10.46 15.20 -0.97
C ARG A 219 -10.71 13.81 -0.38
N LEU A 220 -10.66 13.68 0.94
CA LEU A 220 -10.99 12.44 1.65
C LEU A 220 -12.50 12.24 1.77
N ILE A 221 -13.33 13.30 1.80
CA ILE A 221 -14.79 13.17 1.68
C ILE A 221 -15.18 12.60 0.29
N MET A 222 -14.50 13.00 -0.79
CA MET A 222 -14.69 12.37 -2.12
C MET A 222 -14.37 10.87 -2.13
N VAL A 223 -13.32 10.47 -1.40
CA VAL A 223 -12.92 9.06 -1.24
C VAL A 223 -13.94 8.30 -0.37
N ALA A 224 -14.42 8.91 0.72
CA ALA A 224 -15.42 8.34 1.61
C ALA A 224 -16.73 8.02 0.89
N LEU A 225 -17.26 8.96 0.09
CA LEU A 225 -18.51 8.74 -0.67
C LEU A 225 -18.39 7.58 -1.67
N ARG A 226 -17.24 7.45 -2.34
CA ARG A 226 -16.92 6.30 -3.19
C ARG A 226 -16.88 5.00 -2.38
N ASP A 227 -16.19 4.99 -1.25
CA ASP A 227 -15.98 3.76 -0.48
C ASP A 227 -17.24 3.34 0.31
N ILE A 228 -18.15 4.26 0.62
CA ILE A 228 -19.54 3.97 1.05
C ILE A 228 -20.27 3.18 -0.04
N ALA A 229 -20.33 3.72 -1.27
CA ALA A 229 -21.00 3.07 -2.39
C ALA A 229 -20.42 1.66 -2.68
N LYS A 230 -19.09 1.54 -2.66
CA LYS A 230 -18.40 0.25 -2.85
C LYS A 230 -18.67 -0.74 -1.71
N ALA A 231 -18.76 -0.28 -0.47
CA ALA A 231 -19.06 -1.13 0.68
C ALA A 231 -20.52 -1.62 0.68
N GLN A 232 -21.47 -0.77 0.29
CA GLN A 232 -22.87 -1.14 0.04
C GLN A 232 -22.97 -2.16 -1.11
N ALA A 233 -22.25 -1.95 -2.21
CA ALA A 233 -22.22 -2.86 -3.35
C ALA A 233 -21.70 -4.27 -2.97
N VAL A 234 -20.55 -4.35 -2.29
CA VAL A 234 -19.97 -5.62 -1.81
C VAL A 234 -20.86 -6.30 -0.76
N ALA A 235 -21.65 -5.54 0.01
CA ALA A 235 -22.68 -6.06 0.90
C ALA A 235 -24.00 -6.44 0.20
N GLY A 236 -24.07 -6.30 -1.13
CA GLY A 236 -25.22 -6.65 -1.95
C GLY A 236 -26.36 -5.64 -2.00
N ARG A 237 -26.20 -4.46 -1.41
CA ARG A 237 -27.20 -3.38 -1.44
C ARG A 237 -26.96 -2.47 -2.65
N SER A 238 -27.29 -3.00 -3.83
CA SER A 238 -27.07 -2.34 -5.12
C SER A 238 -27.78 -0.99 -5.23
N ASP A 239 -29.01 -0.87 -4.71
CA ASP A 239 -29.79 0.37 -4.77
C ASP A 239 -29.20 1.47 -3.87
N ASP A 240 -28.79 1.14 -2.64
CA ASP A 240 -28.07 2.06 -1.74
C ASP A 240 -26.76 2.53 -2.38
N ALA A 241 -26.02 1.61 -2.99
CA ALA A 241 -24.75 1.89 -3.66
C ALA A 241 -24.95 2.84 -4.86
N LEU A 242 -26.00 2.65 -5.66
CA LEU A 242 -26.37 3.55 -6.75
C LEU A 242 -26.83 4.91 -6.22
N ALA A 243 -27.61 4.97 -5.14
CA ALA A 243 -27.98 6.22 -4.49
C ALA A 243 -26.76 7.01 -3.97
N ALA A 244 -25.77 6.32 -3.40
CA ALA A 244 -24.49 6.92 -3.01
C ALA A 244 -23.67 7.41 -4.22
N VAL A 245 -23.66 6.66 -5.34
CA VAL A 245 -23.04 7.09 -6.61
C VAL A 245 -23.64 8.41 -7.13
N GLU A 246 -24.96 8.57 -7.08
CA GLU A 246 -25.63 9.81 -7.53
C GLU A 246 -25.23 11.03 -6.69
N ILE A 247 -24.69 10.85 -5.47
CA ILE A 247 -24.17 11.94 -4.62
C ILE A 247 -22.76 12.38 -5.07
N ILE A 248 -21.90 11.48 -5.57
CA ILE A 248 -20.50 11.75 -5.94
C ILE A 248 -20.36 12.78 -7.09
N PRO A 249 -19.81 13.98 -6.86
CA PRO A 249 -19.62 14.99 -7.92
C PRO A 249 -18.44 14.68 -8.85
N ASP A 250 -17.36 14.08 -8.34
CA ASP A 250 -16.17 13.73 -9.11
C ASP A 250 -16.44 12.52 -10.03
N ALA A 251 -16.23 12.67 -11.34
CA ALA A 251 -16.51 11.64 -12.34
C ALA A 251 -15.60 10.40 -12.21
N LEU A 252 -14.34 10.58 -11.81
CA LEU A 252 -13.39 9.47 -11.64
C LEU A 252 -13.79 8.60 -10.45
N ARG A 253 -14.17 9.21 -9.32
CA ARG A 253 -14.72 8.50 -8.15
C ARG A 253 -16.08 7.87 -8.43
N ARG A 254 -16.91 8.50 -9.28
CA ARG A 254 -18.17 7.93 -9.75
C ARG A 254 -17.95 6.64 -10.55
N LEU A 255 -16.97 6.63 -11.47
CA LEU A 255 -16.56 5.43 -12.19
C LEU A 255 -15.97 4.35 -11.28
N GLU A 256 -15.07 4.70 -10.36
CA GLU A 256 -14.49 3.72 -9.42
C GLU A 256 -15.53 3.06 -8.49
N ALA A 257 -16.68 3.71 -8.26
CA ALA A 257 -17.81 3.13 -7.54
C ALA A 257 -18.70 2.28 -8.47
N LEU A 258 -19.05 2.79 -9.66
CA LEU A 258 -19.81 2.04 -10.67
C LEU A 258 -19.09 0.78 -11.16
N GLU A 259 -17.75 0.78 -11.21
CA GLU A 259 -16.91 -0.39 -11.52
C GLU A 259 -17.11 -1.52 -10.51
N ALA A 260 -17.21 -1.18 -9.22
CA ALA A 260 -17.43 -2.15 -8.15
C ALA A 260 -18.87 -2.68 -8.17
N ILE A 261 -19.87 -1.79 -8.33
CA ILE A 261 -21.28 -2.17 -8.46
C ILE A 261 -21.45 -3.13 -9.65
N ALA A 262 -20.98 -2.74 -10.84
CA ALA A 262 -21.08 -3.57 -12.05
C ALA A 262 -20.31 -4.90 -11.91
N SER A 263 -19.16 -4.92 -11.22
CA SER A 263 -18.44 -6.17 -10.94
C SER A 263 -19.25 -7.12 -10.05
N THR A 264 -19.78 -6.62 -8.93
CA THR A 264 -20.59 -7.45 -8.01
C THR A 264 -21.93 -7.88 -8.62
N GLN A 265 -22.51 -7.09 -9.53
CA GLN A 265 -23.67 -7.51 -10.32
C GLN A 265 -23.32 -8.57 -11.37
N ALA A 266 -22.17 -8.44 -12.06
CA ALA A 266 -21.72 -9.44 -13.04
C ALA A 266 -21.34 -10.79 -12.40
N GLU A 267 -20.90 -10.79 -11.14
CA GLU A 267 -20.68 -11.99 -10.33
C GLU A 267 -22.00 -12.68 -9.90
N ARG A 268 -23.15 -12.00 -10.04
CA ARG A 268 -24.49 -12.50 -9.69
C ARG A 268 -25.26 -12.90 -10.94
N SER A 269 -25.22 -14.18 -11.30
CA SER A 269 -25.90 -14.71 -12.48
C SER A 269 -27.39 -14.35 -12.50
N GLY A 270 -27.80 -13.56 -13.49
CA GLY A 270 -29.19 -13.13 -13.69
C GLY A 270 -29.55 -11.73 -13.17
N ASP A 271 -28.61 -10.97 -12.59
CA ASP A 271 -28.87 -9.60 -12.13
C ASP A 271 -29.21 -8.65 -13.30
N SER A 272 -30.50 -8.29 -13.42
CA SER A 272 -31.00 -7.38 -14.44
C SER A 272 -30.53 -5.93 -14.26
N GLY A 273 -30.04 -5.59 -13.06
CA GLY A 273 -29.50 -4.28 -12.72
C GLY A 273 -28.12 -3.99 -13.33
N LEU A 274 -27.41 -4.99 -13.88
CA LEU A 274 -26.10 -4.75 -14.52
C LEU A 274 -26.23 -3.76 -15.70
N LYS A 275 -27.25 -3.91 -16.55
CA LYS A 275 -27.45 -3.04 -17.74
C LYS A 275 -27.63 -1.56 -17.38
N PRO A 276 -28.54 -1.15 -16.48
CA PRO A 276 -28.65 0.26 -16.07
C PRO A 276 -27.45 0.78 -15.25
N THR A 277 -26.59 -0.09 -14.69
CA THR A 277 -25.29 0.33 -14.14
C THR A 277 -24.27 0.59 -15.25
N VAL A 278 -24.21 -0.27 -16.27
CA VAL A 278 -23.37 -0.10 -17.47
C VAL A 278 -23.72 1.19 -18.22
N GLU A 279 -25.00 1.53 -18.34
CA GLU A 279 -25.45 2.80 -18.95
C GLU A 279 -24.94 4.03 -18.18
N ARG A 280 -25.02 4.01 -16.84
CA ARG A 280 -24.43 5.06 -15.98
C ARG A 280 -22.92 5.13 -16.11
N TYR A 281 -22.24 3.97 -16.17
CA TYR A 281 -20.80 3.87 -16.36
C TYR A 281 -20.36 4.50 -17.69
N LEU A 282 -21.02 4.12 -18.80
CA LEU A 282 -20.75 4.68 -20.13
C LEU A 282 -21.14 6.15 -20.27
N SER A 283 -22.02 6.66 -19.41
CA SER A 283 -22.27 8.10 -19.29
C SER A 283 -21.11 8.79 -18.57
N ALA A 284 -20.77 8.37 -17.36
CA ALA A 284 -19.67 8.95 -16.56
C ALA A 284 -18.28 8.79 -17.22
N LEU A 285 -18.11 7.82 -18.12
CA LEU A 285 -16.89 7.63 -18.90
C LEU A 285 -16.63 8.77 -19.91
N LYS A 286 -17.68 9.49 -20.33
CA LYS A 286 -17.58 10.65 -21.22
C LYS A 286 -17.09 11.91 -20.49
N ASP A 287 -17.27 11.95 -19.17
CA ASP A 287 -16.85 13.06 -18.29
C ASP A 287 -15.34 12.99 -17.93
N ILE A 288 -14.55 12.10 -18.57
CA ILE A 288 -13.13 11.89 -18.28
C ILE A 288 -12.27 12.40 -19.43
N ASP A 289 -11.62 13.56 -19.27
CA ASP A 289 -10.76 14.17 -20.31
C ASP A 289 -9.52 13.32 -20.68
N ASP A 290 -9.06 12.48 -19.76
CA ASP A 290 -7.85 11.68 -19.91
C ASP A 290 -8.11 10.41 -20.74
N ALA A 291 -7.67 10.42 -22.00
CA ALA A 291 -7.81 9.30 -22.93
C ALA A 291 -7.19 7.99 -22.41
N GLY A 292 -6.09 8.04 -21.66
CA GLY A 292 -5.46 6.87 -21.05
C GLY A 292 -6.33 6.26 -19.96
N LYS A 293 -7.03 7.09 -19.16
CA LYS A 293 -8.05 6.65 -18.21
C LYS A 293 -9.31 6.14 -18.92
N GLN A 294 -9.79 6.81 -19.98
CA GLN A 294 -10.94 6.32 -20.76
C GLN A 294 -10.70 4.89 -21.29
N VAL A 295 -9.53 4.63 -21.88
CA VAL A 295 -9.13 3.28 -22.32
C VAL A 295 -9.11 2.30 -21.15
N ALA A 296 -8.51 2.68 -20.01
CA ALA A 296 -8.40 1.81 -18.84
C ALA A 296 -9.77 1.37 -18.28
N PHE A 297 -10.71 2.30 -18.14
CA PHE A 297 -12.07 1.98 -17.68
C PHE A 297 -12.87 1.20 -18.74
N ARG A 298 -12.74 1.54 -20.03
CA ARG A 298 -13.40 0.78 -21.11
C ARG A 298 -12.93 -0.67 -21.21
N ALA A 299 -11.63 -0.92 -21.00
CA ALA A 299 -11.09 -2.28 -20.96
C ALA A 299 -11.67 -3.09 -19.79
N ARG A 300 -11.72 -2.52 -18.59
CA ARG A 300 -12.34 -3.17 -17.41
C ARG A 300 -13.84 -3.41 -17.57
N LEU A 301 -14.56 -2.50 -18.22
CA LEU A 301 -15.98 -2.70 -18.53
C LEU A 301 -16.19 -3.96 -19.38
N ALA A 302 -15.31 -4.22 -20.35
CA ALA A 302 -15.36 -5.43 -21.15
C ALA A 302 -15.05 -6.70 -20.34
N GLU A 303 -14.11 -6.65 -19.40
CA GLU A 303 -13.87 -7.77 -18.46
C GLU A 303 -15.13 -8.08 -17.63
N ILE A 304 -15.83 -7.05 -17.13
CA ILE A 304 -17.08 -7.17 -16.37
C ILE A 304 -18.17 -7.80 -17.25
N MET A 305 -18.34 -7.33 -18.48
CA MET A 305 -19.32 -7.87 -19.44
C MET A 305 -19.04 -9.34 -19.76
N SER A 306 -17.79 -9.69 -20.02
CA SER A 306 -17.39 -11.08 -20.27
C SER A 306 -17.64 -11.99 -19.07
N ARG A 307 -17.38 -11.52 -17.83
CA ARG A 307 -17.76 -12.25 -16.60
C ARG A 307 -19.27 -12.48 -16.48
N SER A 308 -20.09 -11.53 -16.95
CA SER A 308 -21.56 -11.69 -17.03
C SER A 308 -22.06 -12.51 -18.24
N GLY A 309 -21.15 -12.97 -19.12
CA GLY A 309 -21.45 -13.75 -20.32
C GLY A 309 -21.73 -12.93 -21.60
N ASP A 310 -21.77 -11.60 -21.53
CA ASP A 310 -21.94 -10.73 -22.71
C ASP A 310 -20.59 -10.51 -23.43
N ASN A 311 -20.06 -11.60 -23.98
CA ASN A 311 -18.81 -11.61 -24.74
C ASN A 311 -18.89 -10.77 -26.04
N ALA A 312 -20.11 -10.52 -26.56
CA ALA A 312 -20.31 -9.68 -27.73
C ALA A 312 -20.10 -8.19 -27.41
N ALA A 313 -20.71 -7.71 -26.32
CA ALA A 313 -20.46 -6.35 -25.83
C ALA A 313 -19.01 -6.17 -25.39
N ALA A 314 -18.44 -7.17 -24.69
CA ALA A 314 -17.03 -7.16 -24.29
C ALA A 314 -16.09 -6.97 -25.50
N LEU A 315 -16.28 -7.75 -26.58
CA LEU A 315 -15.46 -7.63 -27.79
C LEU A 315 -15.61 -6.26 -28.47
N SER A 316 -16.80 -5.66 -28.49
CA SER A 316 -17.00 -4.29 -28.98
C SER A 316 -16.19 -3.29 -28.17
N HIS A 317 -16.35 -3.30 -26.84
CA HIS A 317 -15.67 -2.35 -25.96
C HIS A 317 -14.14 -2.52 -25.97
N LEU A 318 -13.61 -3.76 -26.11
CA LEU A 318 -12.17 -4.00 -26.32
C LEU A 318 -11.68 -3.45 -27.66
N THR A 319 -12.47 -3.59 -28.74
CA THR A 319 -12.10 -3.09 -30.07
C THR A 319 -12.10 -1.55 -30.09
N GLU A 320 -13.09 -0.92 -29.47
CA GLU A 320 -13.11 0.52 -29.24
C GLU A 320 -11.95 0.98 -28.35
N ALA A 321 -11.63 0.24 -27.28
CA ALA A 321 -10.50 0.57 -26.40
C ALA A 321 -9.14 0.43 -27.12
N GLU A 322 -8.96 -0.57 -27.98
CA GLU A 322 -7.75 -0.71 -28.80
C GLU A 322 -7.59 0.47 -29.78
N ALA A 323 -8.68 0.84 -30.48
CA ALA A 323 -8.68 1.97 -31.40
C ALA A 323 -8.36 3.29 -30.67
N SER A 324 -9.01 3.54 -29.51
CA SER A 324 -8.70 4.70 -28.66
C SER A 324 -7.27 4.68 -28.13
N ALA A 325 -6.72 3.51 -27.76
CA ALA A 325 -5.34 3.38 -27.32
C ALA A 325 -4.34 3.72 -28.43
N ARG A 326 -4.52 3.13 -29.63
CA ARG A 326 -3.65 3.39 -30.81
C ARG A 326 -3.68 4.87 -31.23
N ALA A 327 -4.78 5.58 -31.00
CA ALA A 327 -4.94 7.00 -31.29
C ALA A 327 -4.25 7.96 -30.29
N ILE A 328 -3.71 7.48 -29.17
CA ILE A 328 -2.98 8.33 -28.21
C ILE A 328 -1.67 8.83 -28.86
N PRO A 329 -1.41 10.16 -28.93
CA PRO A 329 -0.23 10.69 -29.62
C PRO A 329 1.11 10.43 -28.90
N GLU A 330 1.09 10.39 -27.57
CA GLU A 330 2.30 10.23 -26.75
C GLU A 330 2.62 8.75 -26.57
N ALA A 331 3.83 8.32 -27.00
CA ALA A 331 4.18 6.92 -27.17
C ALA A 331 4.18 6.10 -25.86
N SER A 332 4.56 6.70 -24.73
CA SER A 332 4.55 6.05 -23.41
C SER A 332 3.12 5.83 -22.91
N GLN A 333 2.28 6.87 -22.95
CA GLN A 333 0.85 6.74 -22.67
C GLN A 333 0.16 5.73 -23.59
N ARG A 334 0.49 5.73 -24.90
CA ARG A 334 -0.01 4.75 -25.87
C ARG A 334 0.39 3.32 -25.52
N GLY A 335 1.65 3.07 -25.19
CA GLY A 335 2.14 1.76 -24.75
C GLY A 335 1.45 1.30 -23.46
N ALA A 336 1.36 2.18 -22.46
CA ALA A 336 0.66 1.90 -21.21
C ALA A 336 -0.86 1.71 -21.37
N ALA A 337 -1.48 2.35 -22.36
CA ALA A 337 -2.89 2.13 -22.71
C ALA A 337 -3.08 0.77 -23.41
N LEU A 338 -2.25 0.47 -24.41
CA LEU A 338 -2.26 -0.82 -25.11
C LEU A 338 -2.04 -2.00 -24.15
N ARG A 339 -1.07 -1.93 -23.23
CA ARG A 339 -0.85 -2.99 -22.22
C ARG A 339 -2.10 -3.28 -21.37
N ARG A 340 -2.96 -2.30 -21.10
CA ARG A 340 -4.24 -2.50 -20.40
C ARG A 340 -5.27 -3.21 -21.27
N VAL A 341 -5.45 -2.76 -22.52
CA VAL A 341 -6.36 -3.42 -23.48
C VAL A 341 -5.93 -4.87 -23.71
N VAL A 342 -4.64 -5.09 -23.91
CA VAL A 342 -4.05 -6.43 -24.13
C VAL A 342 -4.18 -7.33 -22.90
N SER A 343 -4.08 -6.80 -21.68
CA SER A 343 -4.37 -7.56 -20.45
C SER A 343 -5.83 -7.99 -20.39
N ALA A 344 -6.76 -7.08 -20.71
CA ALA A 344 -8.19 -7.37 -20.72
C ALA A 344 -8.57 -8.39 -21.80
N ILE A 345 -8.00 -8.29 -23.02
CA ILE A 345 -8.16 -9.30 -24.10
C ILE A 345 -7.80 -10.70 -23.59
N ALA A 346 -6.68 -10.84 -22.86
CA ALA A 346 -6.26 -12.12 -22.28
C ALA A 346 -7.23 -12.66 -21.20
N GLU A 347 -7.70 -11.82 -20.27
CA GLU A 347 -8.69 -12.25 -19.26
C GLU A 347 -10.07 -12.55 -19.86
N THR A 348 -10.46 -11.92 -20.98
CA THR A 348 -11.69 -12.26 -21.73
C THR A 348 -11.57 -13.53 -22.59
N GLY A 349 -10.44 -14.24 -22.54
CA GLY A 349 -10.27 -15.56 -23.15
C GLY A 349 -9.61 -15.59 -24.53
N ASP A 350 -8.99 -14.50 -24.98
CA ASP A 350 -8.22 -14.44 -26.23
C ASP A 350 -6.71 -14.21 -25.95
N PRO A 351 -6.00 -15.18 -25.33
CA PRO A 351 -4.58 -15.04 -25.03
C PRO A 351 -3.72 -14.98 -26.30
N GLU A 352 -4.20 -15.52 -27.43
CA GLU A 352 -3.46 -15.55 -28.70
C GLU A 352 -3.33 -14.15 -29.31
N ARG A 353 -4.45 -13.43 -29.46
CA ARG A 353 -4.44 -12.02 -29.89
C ARG A 353 -3.70 -11.16 -28.87
N ALA A 354 -3.86 -11.41 -27.57
CA ALA A 354 -3.14 -10.66 -26.55
C ALA A 354 -1.60 -10.81 -26.70
N LEU A 355 -1.10 -12.04 -26.87
CA LEU A 355 0.33 -12.31 -27.08
C LEU A 355 0.83 -11.88 -28.47
N ALA A 356 -0.04 -11.73 -29.47
CA ALA A 356 0.29 -11.10 -30.75
C ALA A 356 0.46 -9.58 -30.57
N LEU A 357 -0.55 -8.90 -30.04
CA LEU A 357 -0.55 -7.46 -29.79
C LEU A 357 0.57 -7.01 -28.82
N LEU A 358 0.92 -7.84 -27.83
CA LEU A 358 2.02 -7.57 -26.91
C LEU A 358 3.38 -7.42 -27.63
N LYS A 359 3.55 -8.04 -28.80
CA LYS A 359 4.78 -7.92 -29.61
C LYS A 359 4.85 -6.61 -30.40
N GLU A 360 3.73 -5.89 -30.52
CA GLU A 360 3.66 -4.54 -31.12
C GLU A 360 3.97 -3.42 -30.12
N VAL A 361 4.11 -3.74 -28.82
CA VAL A 361 4.40 -2.75 -27.77
C VAL A 361 5.92 -2.61 -27.62
N ASP A 362 6.48 -1.50 -28.11
CA ASP A 362 7.92 -1.20 -28.06
C ASP A 362 8.50 -1.22 -26.64
N ASP A 363 7.71 -0.74 -25.67
CA ASP A 363 8.10 -0.67 -24.26
C ASP A 363 7.88 -2.02 -23.57
N LYS A 364 8.96 -2.82 -23.56
CA LYS A 364 9.05 -4.11 -22.86
C LYS A 364 8.89 -4.02 -21.34
N ALA A 365 9.00 -2.84 -20.74
CA ALA A 365 8.78 -2.70 -19.31
C ALA A 365 7.32 -3.05 -18.98
N ASP A 366 7.14 -3.90 -17.97
CA ASP A 366 5.83 -4.32 -17.47
C ASP A 366 4.99 -5.17 -18.47
N HIS A 367 5.62 -6.08 -19.22
CA HIS A 367 4.92 -7.17 -19.92
C HIS A 367 4.32 -8.23 -18.96
N THR A 368 4.73 -8.23 -17.68
CA THR A 368 4.38 -9.26 -16.69
C THR A 368 2.86 -9.45 -16.46
N PRO A 369 2.02 -8.40 -16.36
CA PRO A 369 0.57 -8.57 -16.17
C PRO A 369 -0.10 -9.33 -17.31
N VAL A 370 0.28 -9.03 -18.57
CA VAL A 370 -0.25 -9.71 -19.75
C VAL A 370 0.17 -11.19 -19.76
N LEU A 371 1.45 -11.47 -19.48
CA LEU A 371 1.96 -12.85 -19.44
C LEU A 371 1.28 -13.67 -18.32
N VAL A 372 1.03 -13.08 -17.15
CA VAL A 372 0.29 -13.74 -16.06
C VAL A 372 -1.16 -14.02 -16.45
N SER A 373 -1.83 -13.06 -17.12
CA SER A 373 -3.22 -13.22 -17.57
C SER A 373 -3.33 -14.28 -18.67
N ALA A 374 -2.45 -14.25 -19.67
CA ALA A 374 -2.42 -15.22 -20.76
C ALA A 374 -2.07 -16.64 -20.28
N ALA A 375 -1.08 -16.79 -19.39
CA ALA A 375 -0.79 -18.08 -18.75
C ALA A 375 -1.97 -18.58 -17.90
N THR A 376 -2.69 -17.68 -17.21
CA THR A 376 -3.89 -18.03 -16.45
C THR A 376 -5.04 -18.46 -17.37
N ALA A 377 -5.21 -17.82 -18.53
CA ALA A 377 -6.22 -18.20 -19.52
C ALA A 377 -5.94 -19.60 -20.12
N ARG A 378 -4.71 -19.88 -20.57
CA ARG A 378 -4.32 -21.21 -21.07
C ARG A 378 -4.44 -22.30 -20.01
N MET A 379 -3.99 -22.02 -18.78
CA MET A 379 -4.16 -22.91 -17.62
C MET A 379 -5.63 -23.21 -17.32
N ARG A 380 -6.53 -22.22 -17.41
CA ARG A 380 -8.00 -22.41 -17.27
C ARG A 380 -8.60 -23.23 -18.42
N ALA A 381 -8.04 -23.12 -19.62
CA ALA A 381 -8.46 -23.90 -20.80
C ALA A 381 -7.93 -25.35 -20.79
N GLY A 382 -7.11 -25.74 -19.80
CA GLY A 382 -6.49 -27.06 -19.70
C GLY A 382 -5.15 -27.18 -20.46
N ASP A 383 -4.71 -26.15 -21.17
CA ASP A 383 -3.42 -26.13 -21.85
C ASP A 383 -2.30 -25.77 -20.86
N ALA A 384 -1.82 -26.78 -20.16
CA ALA A 384 -0.74 -26.66 -19.20
C ALA A 384 0.63 -26.38 -19.86
N ASP A 385 0.88 -26.90 -21.07
CA ASP A 385 2.18 -26.77 -21.74
C ASP A 385 2.38 -25.36 -22.30
N GLU A 386 1.36 -24.75 -22.92
CA GLU A 386 1.44 -23.34 -23.31
C GLU A 386 1.45 -22.43 -22.08
N ALA A 387 0.69 -22.75 -21.02
CA ALA A 387 0.76 -22.00 -19.76
C ALA A 387 2.17 -22.03 -19.13
N LEU A 388 2.87 -23.18 -19.18
CA LEU A 388 4.28 -23.30 -18.76
C LEU A 388 5.21 -22.49 -19.66
N SER A 389 4.99 -22.51 -20.98
CA SER A 389 5.77 -21.73 -21.96
C SER A 389 5.65 -20.22 -21.71
N ILE A 390 4.42 -19.71 -21.51
CA ILE A 390 4.17 -18.31 -21.18
C ILE A 390 4.75 -17.97 -19.79
N ALA A 391 4.62 -18.85 -18.79
CA ALA A 391 5.19 -18.64 -17.46
C ALA A 391 6.73 -18.59 -17.46
N ALA A 392 7.39 -19.31 -18.38
CA ALA A 392 8.85 -19.23 -18.56
C ALA A 392 9.31 -17.88 -19.13
N ALA A 393 8.46 -17.19 -19.89
CA ALA A 393 8.72 -15.84 -20.41
C ALA A 393 8.55 -14.72 -19.35
N ILE A 394 8.07 -15.04 -18.13
CA ILE A 394 7.95 -14.06 -17.05
C ILE A 394 9.33 -13.80 -16.41
N GLU A 395 9.96 -12.70 -16.79
CA GLU A 395 11.26 -12.27 -16.26
C GLU A 395 11.23 -12.09 -14.73
N ALA A 396 10.18 -11.43 -14.21
CA ALA A 396 10.05 -11.10 -12.80
C ALA A 396 9.86 -12.34 -11.91
N GLU A 397 10.88 -12.69 -11.13
CA GLU A 397 11.08 -14.02 -10.55
C GLU A 397 9.93 -14.43 -9.61
N ARG A 398 9.40 -13.48 -8.82
CA ARG A 398 8.21 -13.70 -7.96
C ARG A 398 6.97 -14.09 -8.74
N TYR A 399 6.71 -13.46 -9.88
CA TYR A 399 5.51 -13.74 -10.67
C TYR A 399 5.64 -15.09 -11.38
N ARG A 400 6.83 -15.42 -11.90
CA ARG A 400 7.15 -16.74 -12.46
C ARG A 400 6.94 -17.86 -11.44
N ALA A 401 7.50 -17.74 -10.23
CA ALA A 401 7.33 -18.73 -9.17
C ALA A 401 5.84 -18.94 -8.77
N VAL A 402 5.07 -17.86 -8.63
CA VAL A 402 3.63 -17.91 -8.28
C VAL A 402 2.76 -18.43 -9.44
N MET A 403 3.15 -18.19 -10.70
CA MET A 403 2.43 -18.71 -11.86
C MET A 403 2.68 -20.22 -12.02
N LEU A 404 3.92 -20.68 -11.83
CA LEU A 404 4.24 -22.11 -11.80
C LEU A 404 3.47 -22.84 -10.69
N SER A 405 3.40 -22.29 -9.47
CA SER A 405 2.63 -22.94 -8.39
C SER A 405 1.12 -23.02 -8.66
N LYS A 406 0.56 -22.09 -9.47
CA LYS A 406 -0.83 -22.18 -9.95
C LYS A 406 -1.01 -23.27 -11.01
N ILE A 407 -0.09 -23.36 -11.98
CA ILE A 407 -0.14 -24.38 -13.04
C ILE A 407 -0.02 -25.79 -12.43
N ALA A 408 0.83 -25.97 -11.42
CA ALA A 408 0.94 -27.23 -10.69
C ALA A 408 -0.39 -27.68 -10.06
N VAL A 409 -1.17 -26.76 -9.47
CA VAL A 409 -2.51 -27.07 -8.93
C VAL A 409 -3.49 -27.45 -10.05
N ALA A 410 -3.44 -26.75 -11.20
CA ALA A 410 -4.27 -27.10 -12.36
C ALA A 410 -3.92 -28.50 -12.92
N GLN A 411 -2.64 -28.85 -13.01
CA GLN A 411 -2.16 -30.18 -13.41
C GLN A 411 -2.59 -31.28 -12.43
N ALA A 412 -2.57 -31.00 -11.12
CA ALA A 412 -3.10 -31.94 -10.13
C ALA A 412 -4.62 -32.11 -10.25
N GLY A 413 -5.35 -31.03 -10.54
CA GLY A 413 -6.80 -31.02 -10.77
C GLY A 413 -7.24 -31.78 -12.03
N SER A 414 -6.40 -31.81 -13.08
CA SER A 414 -6.63 -32.67 -14.26
C SER A 414 -6.16 -34.13 -14.06
N GLY A 415 -5.56 -34.44 -12.91
CA GLY A 415 -5.10 -35.78 -12.52
C GLY A 415 -3.61 -36.05 -12.76
N ASP A 416 -2.89 -35.19 -13.47
CA ASP A 416 -1.44 -35.34 -13.67
C ASP A 416 -0.63 -34.84 -12.48
N ARG A 417 -0.62 -35.66 -11.43
CA ARG A 417 0.19 -35.46 -10.23
C ARG A 417 1.69 -35.47 -10.50
N ALA A 418 2.16 -36.10 -11.58
CA ALA A 418 3.59 -36.19 -11.90
C ALA A 418 4.10 -34.88 -12.51
N ALA A 419 3.35 -34.31 -13.47
CA ALA A 419 3.61 -32.98 -13.99
C ALA A 419 3.43 -31.92 -12.91
N ALA A 420 2.37 -32.03 -12.08
CA ALA A 420 2.14 -31.12 -10.95
C ALA A 420 3.34 -31.02 -10.01
N GLN A 421 3.90 -32.16 -9.58
CA GLN A 421 5.07 -32.18 -8.70
C GLN A 421 6.29 -31.54 -9.37
N ASN A 422 6.58 -31.90 -10.62
CA ASN A 422 7.69 -31.34 -11.40
C ASN A 422 7.56 -29.81 -11.56
N THR A 423 6.34 -29.32 -11.80
CA THR A 423 6.04 -27.88 -11.86
C THR A 423 6.17 -27.20 -10.49
N MET A 424 5.79 -27.88 -9.40
CA MET A 424 5.96 -27.37 -8.03
C MET A 424 7.44 -27.28 -7.62
N ASP A 425 8.26 -28.26 -8.01
CA ASP A 425 9.70 -28.25 -7.79
C ASP A 425 10.36 -27.08 -8.55
N LYS A 426 9.97 -26.83 -9.80
CA LYS A 426 10.37 -25.63 -10.57
C LYS A 426 9.94 -24.34 -9.87
N ALA A 427 8.71 -24.28 -9.36
CA ALA A 427 8.21 -23.12 -8.59
C ALA A 427 9.06 -22.87 -7.34
N PHE A 428 9.43 -23.93 -6.60
CA PHE A 428 10.28 -23.84 -5.42
C PHE A 428 11.70 -23.38 -5.77
N VAL A 429 12.32 -23.94 -6.82
CA VAL A 429 13.66 -23.49 -7.29
C VAL A 429 13.64 -22.01 -7.68
N ALA A 430 12.61 -21.54 -8.38
CA ALA A 430 12.46 -20.13 -8.76
C ALA A 430 12.38 -19.16 -7.56
N THR A 431 12.05 -19.63 -6.35
CA THR A 431 12.10 -18.77 -5.14
C THR A 431 13.52 -18.37 -4.75
N GLY A 432 14.52 -19.20 -5.04
CA GLY A 432 15.93 -18.92 -4.75
C GLY A 432 16.51 -17.77 -5.57
N GLU A 433 15.88 -17.46 -6.71
CA GLU A 433 16.25 -16.33 -7.58
C GLU A 433 15.70 -14.98 -7.07
N ILE A 434 14.73 -15.00 -6.15
CA ILE A 434 14.02 -13.79 -5.69
C ILE A 434 14.87 -13.01 -4.67
N LYS A 435 15.47 -11.91 -5.16
CA LYS A 435 16.39 -11.04 -4.39
C LYS A 435 15.73 -10.24 -3.27
N LEU A 436 14.44 -9.90 -3.39
CA LEU A 436 13.71 -9.08 -2.42
C LEU A 436 13.07 -9.97 -1.33
N PRO A 437 13.42 -9.82 -0.03
CA PRO A 437 12.99 -10.75 1.03
C PRO A 437 11.46 -10.96 1.11
N PHE A 438 10.68 -9.88 1.21
CA PHE A 438 9.21 -9.98 1.25
C PHE A 438 8.60 -10.58 -0.03
N ALA A 439 9.25 -10.39 -1.18
CA ALA A 439 8.80 -10.99 -2.44
C ALA A 439 9.03 -12.52 -2.46
N ARG A 440 10.12 -12.98 -1.82
CA ARG A 440 10.45 -14.40 -1.62
C ARG A 440 9.52 -15.05 -0.59
N ASP A 441 9.30 -14.40 0.54
CA ASP A 441 8.31 -14.79 1.56
C ASP A 441 6.91 -14.96 0.98
N TYR A 442 6.50 -14.00 0.14
CA TYR A 442 5.23 -14.08 -0.58
C TYR A 442 5.19 -15.28 -1.54
N ALA A 443 6.28 -15.56 -2.28
CA ALA A 443 6.33 -16.72 -3.16
C ALA A 443 6.27 -18.05 -2.37
N PHE A 444 7.03 -18.19 -1.28
CA PHE A 444 6.91 -19.33 -0.36
C PHE A 444 5.50 -19.49 0.19
N SER A 445 4.82 -18.39 0.56
CA SER A 445 3.44 -18.43 1.04
C SER A 445 2.47 -19.01 0.00
N ARG A 446 2.65 -18.68 -1.29
CA ARG A 446 1.80 -19.20 -2.37
C ARG A 446 2.15 -20.64 -2.77
N ILE A 447 3.42 -21.03 -2.67
CA ILE A 447 3.85 -22.42 -2.91
C ILE A 447 3.33 -23.35 -1.81
N ALA A 448 3.51 -22.99 -0.53
CA ALA A 448 2.98 -23.80 0.57
C ALA A 448 1.45 -23.93 0.54
N LEU A 449 0.73 -22.86 0.18
CA LEU A 449 -0.73 -22.91 -0.03
C LEU A 449 -1.14 -23.68 -1.30
N ALA A 450 -0.28 -23.79 -2.31
CA ALA A 450 -0.56 -24.58 -3.51
C ALA A 450 -0.32 -26.08 -3.27
N MET A 451 0.70 -26.45 -2.49
CA MET A 451 0.98 -27.84 -2.12
C MET A 451 -0.22 -28.52 -1.45
N ILE A 452 -0.91 -27.81 -0.54
CA ILE A 452 -2.11 -28.34 0.16
C ILE A 452 -3.38 -28.44 -0.70
N GLU A 453 -3.32 -28.01 -1.97
CA GLU A 453 -4.38 -28.22 -2.96
C GLU A 453 -4.02 -29.32 -3.98
N ILE A 454 -2.79 -29.84 -3.97
CA ILE A 454 -2.33 -30.92 -4.86
C ILE A 454 -2.63 -32.32 -4.27
N GLY A 455 -2.54 -32.48 -2.95
CA GLY A 455 -2.96 -33.70 -2.27
C GLY A 455 -2.55 -33.81 -0.79
N ASP A 456 -3.25 -34.68 -0.06
CA ASP A 456 -3.19 -34.78 1.39
C ASP A 456 -1.84 -35.24 1.98
N ASN A 457 -0.98 -35.87 1.17
CA ASN A 457 0.33 -36.30 1.63
C ASN A 457 1.30 -35.12 1.86
N GLU A 458 1.02 -33.94 1.26
CA GLU A 458 1.93 -32.80 1.26
C GLU A 458 1.81 -31.88 2.48
N TYR A 459 0.85 -32.08 3.40
CA TYR A 459 0.61 -31.15 4.52
C TYR A 459 1.86 -30.89 5.38
N ALA A 460 2.61 -31.94 5.73
CA ALA A 460 3.83 -31.81 6.55
C ALA A 460 4.96 -31.10 5.78
N ALA A 461 5.09 -31.37 4.48
CA ALA A 461 6.06 -30.70 3.62
C ALA A 461 5.68 -29.22 3.43
N ALA A 462 4.41 -28.90 3.19
CA ALA A 462 3.89 -27.55 3.09
C ALA A 462 4.12 -26.74 4.37
N ALA A 463 3.88 -27.33 5.55
CA ALA A 463 4.17 -26.71 6.84
C ALA A 463 5.67 -26.42 7.02
N GLN A 464 6.54 -27.37 6.62
CA GLN A 464 7.99 -27.17 6.61
C GLN A 464 8.40 -26.05 5.64
N LYS A 465 7.82 -25.99 4.43
CA LYS A 465 8.08 -24.91 3.45
C LYS A 465 7.66 -23.56 4.00
N ALA A 466 6.50 -23.47 4.66
CA ALA A 466 6.00 -22.26 5.32
C ALA A 466 6.91 -21.77 6.46
N GLY A 467 7.66 -22.68 7.09
CA GLY A 467 8.70 -22.34 8.06
C GLY A 467 9.83 -21.46 7.50
N ASN A 468 10.05 -21.43 6.18
CA ASN A 468 11.08 -20.61 5.52
C ASN A 468 10.62 -19.17 5.20
N ILE A 469 9.38 -18.80 5.55
CA ILE A 469 8.85 -17.45 5.38
C ILE A 469 9.39 -16.60 6.53
N ASP A 470 10.16 -15.54 6.27
CA ASP A 470 10.71 -14.66 7.32
C ASP A 470 9.61 -13.81 7.98
N ASP A 471 8.70 -13.21 7.19
CA ASP A 471 7.58 -12.40 7.69
C ASP A 471 6.62 -13.21 8.58
N ALA A 472 6.47 -12.74 9.82
CA ALA A 472 5.65 -13.40 10.84
C ALA A 472 4.15 -13.43 10.51
N LYS A 473 3.59 -12.43 9.81
CA LYS A 473 2.15 -12.44 9.46
C LYS A 473 1.90 -13.48 8.37
N LEU A 474 2.70 -13.48 7.30
CA LEU A 474 2.60 -14.46 6.23
C LEU A 474 2.81 -15.88 6.78
N ARG A 475 3.87 -16.11 7.58
CA ARG A 475 4.15 -17.42 8.19
C ARG A 475 2.99 -17.93 9.05
N ALA A 476 2.48 -17.10 9.97
CA ALA A 476 1.34 -17.46 10.81
C ALA A 476 0.08 -17.73 9.97
N THR A 477 -0.25 -16.86 9.01
CA THR A 477 -1.44 -17.02 8.15
C THR A 477 -1.41 -18.35 7.40
N VAL A 478 -0.28 -18.67 6.77
CA VAL A 478 -0.11 -19.92 6.00
C VAL A 478 -0.22 -21.15 6.90
N LEU A 479 0.44 -21.15 8.06
CA LEU A 479 0.38 -22.28 8.99
C LEU A 479 -1.05 -22.48 9.56
N TRP A 480 -1.80 -21.41 9.87
CA TRP A 480 -3.20 -21.50 10.27
C TRP A 480 -4.13 -22.03 9.17
N THR A 481 -3.83 -21.76 7.90
CA THR A 481 -4.56 -22.34 6.75
C THR A 481 -4.22 -23.81 6.55
N ILE A 482 -2.93 -24.19 6.62
CA ILE A 482 -2.48 -25.60 6.52
C ILE A 482 -3.12 -26.44 7.63
N ALA A 483 -3.09 -25.96 8.89
CA ALA A 483 -3.73 -26.65 10.02
C ALA A 483 -5.26 -26.80 9.85
N GLY A 484 -5.93 -25.79 9.27
CA GLY A 484 -7.35 -25.89 8.94
C GLY A 484 -7.62 -26.98 7.90
N LYS A 485 -6.87 -26.96 6.79
CA LYS A 485 -6.98 -27.96 5.71
C LYS A 485 -6.68 -29.38 6.22
N GLN A 486 -5.67 -29.55 7.07
CA GLN A 486 -5.35 -30.82 7.73
C GLN A 486 -6.55 -31.39 8.52
N ARG A 487 -7.25 -30.58 9.32
CA ARG A 487 -8.48 -31.02 10.01
C ARG A 487 -9.59 -31.38 9.05
N ARG A 488 -9.83 -30.58 8.00
CA ARG A 488 -10.85 -30.89 6.99
C ARG A 488 -10.60 -32.24 6.30
N ALA A 489 -9.35 -32.66 6.19
CA ALA A 489 -8.94 -33.97 5.67
C ALA A 489 -8.76 -35.06 6.76
N GLY A 490 -9.11 -34.78 8.02
CA GLY A 490 -9.09 -35.75 9.14
C GLY A 490 -7.76 -35.91 9.88
N PHE A 491 -6.73 -35.15 9.53
CA PHE A 491 -5.38 -35.25 10.11
C PHE A 491 -5.24 -34.41 11.38
N GLU A 492 -6.06 -34.67 12.40
CA GLU A 492 -6.11 -33.90 13.66
C GLU A 492 -4.74 -33.77 14.37
N GLU A 493 -3.98 -34.87 14.49
CA GLU A 493 -2.62 -34.81 15.08
C GLU A 493 -1.67 -33.96 14.22
N GLY A 494 -1.78 -34.08 12.89
CA GLY A 494 -1.01 -33.27 11.96
C GLY A 494 -1.34 -31.78 12.08
N ALA A 495 -2.61 -31.42 12.24
CA ALA A 495 -3.05 -30.06 12.49
C ALA A 495 -2.49 -29.52 13.81
N ALA A 496 -2.63 -30.29 14.91
CA ALA A 496 -2.11 -29.92 16.22
C ALA A 496 -0.57 -29.79 16.28
N LEU A 497 0.16 -30.42 15.36
CA LEU A 497 1.59 -30.20 15.15
C LEU A 497 1.88 -28.90 14.39
N THR A 498 1.07 -28.55 13.38
CA THR A 498 1.18 -27.30 12.60
C THR A 498 0.73 -26.06 13.37
N GLU A 499 -0.22 -26.18 14.31
CA GLU A 499 -0.72 -25.04 15.09
C GLU A 499 0.31 -24.48 16.06
N LYS A 500 1.26 -25.29 16.56
CA LYS A 500 2.35 -24.83 17.45
C LYS A 500 3.22 -23.75 16.80
N PRO A 501 3.86 -23.96 15.62
CA PRO A 501 4.57 -22.89 14.94
C PRO A 501 3.65 -21.80 14.39
N ALA A 502 2.34 -22.06 14.20
CA ALA A 502 1.37 -21.01 13.85
C ALA A 502 1.15 -20.02 15.01
N ASP A 503 1.03 -20.50 16.25
CA ASP A 503 0.98 -19.67 17.46
C ASP A 503 2.31 -18.97 17.76
N GLU A 504 3.47 -19.64 17.58
CA GLU A 504 4.79 -19.00 17.69
C GLU A 504 4.96 -17.87 16.66
N ALA A 505 4.60 -18.11 15.40
CA ALA A 505 4.61 -17.08 14.36
C ALA A 505 3.61 -15.95 14.67
N THR A 506 2.43 -16.27 15.23
CA THR A 506 1.45 -15.27 15.69
C THR A 506 2.03 -14.38 16.77
N ALA A 507 2.70 -14.95 17.78
CA ALA A 507 3.33 -14.21 18.88
C ALA A 507 4.47 -13.30 18.40
N ALA A 508 5.15 -13.66 17.30
CA ALA A 508 6.17 -12.82 16.67
C ALA A 508 5.60 -11.58 15.93
N ILE A 509 4.29 -11.52 15.65
CA ILE A 509 3.64 -10.35 15.03
C ILE A 509 3.52 -9.23 16.07
N LYS A 510 4.47 -8.30 16.06
CA LYS A 510 4.57 -7.17 17.02
C LYS A 510 3.32 -6.28 17.11
N SER A 511 2.61 -6.12 16.00
CA SER A 511 1.43 -5.24 15.89
C SER A 511 0.14 -5.99 16.25
N SER A 512 -0.51 -5.60 17.35
CA SER A 512 -1.83 -6.17 17.73
C SER A 512 -2.88 -5.97 16.64
N LEU A 513 -2.90 -4.79 15.99
CA LEU A 513 -3.78 -4.54 14.84
C LEU A 513 -3.55 -5.55 13.70
N SER A 514 -2.29 -5.93 13.45
CA SER A 514 -1.96 -6.93 12.43
C SER A 514 -2.38 -8.35 12.83
N ARG A 515 -2.40 -8.67 14.14
CA ARG A 515 -2.97 -9.93 14.67
C ARG A 515 -4.50 -9.94 14.57
N VAL A 516 -5.19 -8.85 14.93
CA VAL A 516 -6.65 -8.69 14.72
C VAL A 516 -7.02 -8.94 13.27
N TRP A 517 -6.37 -8.23 12.33
CA TRP A 517 -6.65 -8.39 10.89
C TRP A 517 -6.43 -9.83 10.44
N MET A 518 -5.30 -10.46 10.81
CA MET A 518 -5.03 -11.86 10.49
C MET A 518 -6.13 -12.81 10.99
N PHE A 519 -6.58 -12.66 12.25
CA PHE A 519 -7.61 -13.53 12.81
C PHE A 519 -9.00 -13.27 12.22
N CYS A 520 -9.33 -12.02 11.86
CA CYS A 520 -10.53 -11.72 11.09
C CYS A 520 -10.50 -12.33 9.67
N ASP A 521 -9.36 -12.23 8.97
CA ASP A 521 -9.18 -12.82 7.64
C ASP A 521 -9.30 -14.37 7.70
N ILE A 522 -8.72 -15.01 8.73
CA ILE A 522 -8.85 -16.45 9.00
C ILE A 522 -10.30 -16.83 9.35
N ALA A 523 -11.00 -16.01 10.15
CA ALA A 523 -12.39 -16.28 10.54
C ALA A 523 -13.33 -16.22 9.32
N ALA A 524 -13.20 -15.20 8.48
CA ALA A 524 -13.99 -15.06 7.25
C ALA A 524 -13.73 -16.22 6.27
N GLY A 525 -12.47 -16.61 6.05
CA GLY A 525 -12.12 -17.75 5.22
C GLY A 525 -12.72 -19.07 5.73
N ARG A 526 -12.57 -19.35 7.03
CA ARG A 526 -13.16 -20.54 7.68
C ARG A 526 -14.69 -20.57 7.58
N PHE A 527 -15.35 -19.42 7.63
CA PHE A 527 -16.80 -19.33 7.50
C PHE A 527 -17.27 -19.59 6.06
N ALA A 528 -16.53 -19.10 5.06
CA ALA A 528 -16.77 -19.44 3.65
C ALA A 528 -16.52 -20.94 3.37
N ASP A 529 -15.53 -21.54 4.03
CA ASP A 529 -15.29 -23.00 4.06
C ASP A 529 -16.36 -23.78 4.87
N GLY A 530 -17.34 -23.09 5.49
CA GLY A 530 -18.42 -23.69 6.30
C GLY A 530 -18.06 -24.04 7.75
N GLU A 531 -16.81 -23.87 8.18
CA GLU A 531 -16.31 -24.21 9.52
C GLU A 531 -16.76 -23.20 10.60
N ARG A 532 -18.05 -23.21 10.96
CA ARG A 532 -18.64 -22.20 11.86
C ARG A 532 -17.94 -22.09 13.22
N GLU A 533 -17.56 -23.20 13.85
CA GLU A 533 -16.85 -23.19 15.14
C GLU A 533 -15.38 -22.74 15.01
N SER A 534 -14.67 -23.19 13.98
CA SER A 534 -13.30 -22.72 13.71
C SER A 534 -13.26 -21.23 13.39
N ALA A 535 -14.30 -20.70 12.73
CA ALA A 535 -14.50 -19.29 12.44
C ALA A 535 -14.83 -18.48 13.71
N ARG A 536 -15.77 -18.94 14.54
CA ARG A 536 -16.10 -18.36 15.86
C ARG A 536 -14.87 -18.30 16.77
N THR A 537 -14.05 -19.36 16.77
CA THR A 537 -12.80 -19.43 17.54
C THR A 537 -11.78 -18.38 17.06
N ALA A 538 -11.56 -18.26 15.74
CA ALA A 538 -10.67 -17.23 15.18
C ALA A 538 -11.20 -15.81 15.44
N PHE A 539 -12.51 -15.59 15.30
CA PHE A 539 -13.16 -14.32 15.62
C PHE A 539 -12.99 -13.93 17.10
N GLY A 540 -13.14 -14.88 18.03
CA GLY A 540 -12.91 -14.66 19.46
C GLY A 540 -11.48 -14.19 19.75
N ARG A 541 -10.47 -14.77 19.07
CA ARG A 541 -9.07 -14.30 19.14
C ARG A 541 -8.91 -12.88 18.60
N ALA A 542 -9.57 -12.53 17.49
CA ALA A 542 -9.55 -11.17 16.94
C ALA A 542 -10.21 -10.13 17.88
N LEU A 543 -11.36 -10.48 18.48
CA LEU A 543 -12.09 -9.60 19.41
C LEU A 543 -11.29 -9.36 20.71
N ALA A 544 -10.66 -10.40 21.26
CA ALA A 544 -9.79 -10.27 22.43
C ALA A 544 -8.58 -9.36 22.14
N GLU A 545 -7.88 -9.57 21.03
CA GLU A 545 -6.78 -8.72 20.57
C GLU A 545 -7.22 -7.26 20.37
N ALA A 546 -8.41 -7.02 19.79
CA ALA A 546 -8.96 -5.69 19.56
C ALA A 546 -9.31 -4.96 20.87
N LYS A 547 -9.86 -5.68 21.86
CA LYS A 547 -10.18 -5.16 23.20
C LYS A 547 -8.95 -4.60 23.93
N ASP A 548 -7.77 -5.17 23.68
CA ASP A 548 -6.54 -4.75 24.33
C ASP A 548 -5.72 -3.67 23.60
N ILE A 549 -6.17 -3.19 22.43
CA ILE A 549 -5.54 -2.05 21.77
C ILE A 549 -5.89 -0.75 22.49
N LYS A 550 -4.93 -0.20 23.24
CA LYS A 550 -5.12 1.03 24.03
C LYS A 550 -4.92 2.33 23.24
N ASN A 551 -4.32 2.29 22.04
CA ASN A 551 -4.17 3.48 21.20
C ASN A 551 -5.40 3.69 20.30
N ALA A 552 -5.98 4.89 20.36
CA ALA A 552 -7.23 5.25 19.69
C ALA A 552 -7.30 4.85 18.21
N TRP A 553 -6.25 5.18 17.44
CA TRP A 553 -6.19 4.92 16.00
C TRP A 553 -6.19 3.43 15.66
N GLY A 554 -5.37 2.63 16.34
CA GLY A 554 -5.35 1.18 16.18
C GLY A 554 -6.65 0.53 16.67
N ARG A 555 -7.25 1.06 17.76
CA ARG A 555 -8.50 0.54 18.32
C ARG A 555 -9.67 0.74 17.34
N ALA A 556 -9.80 1.95 16.77
CA ALA A 556 -10.82 2.24 15.75
C ALA A 556 -10.75 1.24 14.58
N ARG A 557 -9.58 1.17 13.93
CA ARG A 557 -9.35 0.31 12.75
C ARG A 557 -9.50 -1.18 13.05
N ALA A 558 -9.15 -1.62 14.26
CA ALA A 558 -9.38 -2.99 14.70
C ALA A 558 -10.88 -3.28 14.87
N LEU A 559 -11.62 -2.41 15.54
CA LEU A 559 -13.05 -2.59 15.78
C LEU A 559 -13.86 -2.52 14.48
N SER A 560 -13.52 -1.64 13.52
CA SER A 560 -14.12 -1.63 12.18
C SER A 560 -13.94 -2.97 11.44
N LYS A 561 -12.74 -3.57 11.51
CA LYS A 561 -12.45 -4.88 10.89
C LYS A 561 -13.14 -6.03 11.62
N VAL A 562 -13.16 -6.04 12.95
CA VAL A 562 -13.91 -7.04 13.74
C VAL A 562 -15.41 -6.94 13.46
N ALA A 563 -15.99 -5.74 13.41
CA ALA A 563 -17.40 -5.55 13.06
C ALA A 563 -17.70 -6.00 11.62
N SER A 564 -16.84 -5.64 10.65
CA SER A 564 -16.97 -6.08 9.24
C SER A 564 -17.01 -7.60 9.13
N THR A 565 -16.13 -8.29 9.86
CA THR A 565 -16.12 -9.75 9.90
C THR A 565 -17.29 -10.32 10.72
N LEU A 566 -17.76 -9.68 11.79
CA LEU A 566 -18.98 -10.13 12.48
C LEU A 566 -20.21 -10.09 11.56
N ILE A 567 -20.30 -9.10 10.66
CA ILE A 567 -21.34 -9.03 9.62
C ILE A 567 -21.19 -10.21 8.66
N GLU A 568 -19.98 -10.46 8.13
CA GLU A 568 -19.69 -11.62 7.27
C GLU A 568 -20.09 -12.95 7.93
N LEU A 569 -19.80 -13.11 9.23
CA LEU A 569 -20.14 -14.29 10.03
C LEU A 569 -21.63 -14.42 10.41
N SER A 570 -22.50 -13.50 9.97
CA SER A 570 -23.93 -13.46 10.34
C SER A 570 -24.91 -13.67 9.18
N VAL A 571 -24.42 -13.77 7.94
CA VAL A 571 -25.25 -13.78 6.72
C VAL A 571 -26.14 -15.02 6.57
N ASP A 572 -25.87 -16.10 7.31
CA ASP A 572 -26.60 -17.39 7.20
C ASP A 572 -28.12 -17.31 7.45
N ASN A 573 -28.61 -16.28 8.15
CA ASN A 573 -29.99 -16.21 8.64
C ASN A 573 -31.04 -15.76 7.60
N VAL A 574 -30.66 -15.47 6.34
CA VAL A 574 -31.57 -14.83 5.36
C VAL A 574 -32.07 -15.77 4.25
N GLU A 575 -31.32 -16.81 3.86
CA GLU A 575 -31.64 -17.62 2.67
C GLU A 575 -32.03 -19.08 2.94
N LYS A 576 -32.24 -19.49 4.20
CA LYS A 576 -32.56 -20.89 4.57
C LYS A 576 -33.72 -21.08 5.55
N GLN A 577 -34.76 -20.26 5.41
CA GLN A 577 -36.11 -20.62 5.86
C GLN A 577 -37.08 -20.54 4.66
N PRO A 578 -37.72 -21.64 4.27
CA PRO A 578 -38.94 -21.58 3.48
C PRO A 578 -40.03 -20.85 4.29
N PHE A 579 -40.86 -20.06 3.62
CA PHE A 579 -42.14 -19.66 4.19
C PHE A 579 -43.11 -20.84 4.09
N GLU A 580 -43.50 -21.39 5.24
CA GLU A 580 -44.75 -22.16 5.43
C GLU A 580 -45.78 -21.29 6.16
#